data_AF-A0A7C2QXQ9-F1
#
_entry.id   AF-A0A7C2QXQ9-F1
#
_cell.length_a   1.000
_cell.length_b   1.000
_cell.length_c   1.000
_cell.angle_alpha   90.00
_cell.angle_beta   90.00
_cell.angle_gamma   90.00
#
_symmetry.space_group_name_H-M   'P 1'
#
loop_
_entity.id
_entity.type
_entity.pdbx_description
1 polymer ?
#
loop_
_entity_poly.entity_id
_entity_poly.type
_entity_poly.pdbx_seq_one_letter_code
_entity_poly.pdbx_strand_id
1 'polypeptide(L)'
;MKLNKTIYYTVMLLLLLIVSQIFILSGLAQQLQISSNTQPQAVDYLQRAVNKMQEALDTYQGANYPGRKLWIEAIDYAQKALEIDQNFIEANYYLALMYQYTNWYYREA
;
A
#
# COMPACT_ATOMS: atom_id res chain seq x y z
N MET A 1 -18.45 44.43 -17.73
CA MET A 1 -17.05 44.55 -17.28
C MET A 1 -16.18 43.70 -18.18
N LYS A 2 -15.35 44.28 -19.06
CA LYS A 2 -14.46 43.49 -19.93
C LYS A 2 -13.31 42.98 -19.05
N LEU A 3 -13.27 41.66 -18.83
CA LEU A 3 -12.19 41.05 -18.06
C LEU A 3 -10.87 41.29 -18.79
N ASN A 4 -9.88 41.86 -18.11
CA ASN A 4 -8.56 42.09 -18.68
C ASN A 4 -7.97 40.73 -19.08
N LYS A 5 -7.56 40.59 -20.34
CA LYS A 5 -6.97 39.34 -20.87
C LYS A 5 -5.83 38.85 -19.98
N THR A 6 -5.02 39.77 -19.46
CA THR A 6 -3.93 39.43 -18.52
C THR A 6 -4.47 38.82 -17.24
N ILE A 7 -5.52 39.39 -16.65
CA ILE A 7 -6.18 38.86 -15.43
C ILE A 7 -6.82 37.50 -15.72
N TYR A 8 -7.39 37.31 -16.90
CA TYR A 8 -7.97 36.04 -17.31
C TYR A 8 -6.90 34.93 -17.37
N TYR A 9 -5.76 35.17 -18.03
CA TYR A 9 -4.68 34.19 -18.13
C TYR A 9 -4.00 33.91 -16.79
N THR A 10 -3.81 34.92 -15.93
CA THR A 10 -3.22 34.70 -14.60
C THR A 10 -4.12 33.85 -13.71
N VAL A 11 -5.44 34.10 -13.73
CA VAL A 11 -6.40 33.28 -12.98
C VAL A 11 -6.47 31.86 -13.54
N MET A 12 -6.47 31.68 -14.86
CA MET A 12 -6.41 30.35 -15.49
C MET A 12 -5.16 29.57 -15.09
N LEU A 13 -3.99 30.23 -15.08
CA LEU A 13 -2.73 29.61 -14.68
C LEU A 13 -2.75 29.17 -13.20
N LEU A 14 -3.28 30.00 -12.31
CA LEU A 14 -3.40 29.67 -10.88
C LEU A 14 -4.33 28.46 -10.66
N LEU A 15 -5.45 28.38 -11.39
CA LEU A 15 -6.35 27.23 -11.31
C LEU A 15 -5.68 25.94 -11.79
N LEU A 16 -4.88 25.99 -12.87
CA LEU A 16 -4.11 24.84 -13.35
C LEU A 16 -3.09 24.36 -12.32
N LEU A 17 -2.42 25.28 -11.63
CA LEU A 17 -1.45 24.95 -10.58
C LEU A 17 -2.11 24.32 -9.34
N ILE A 18 -3.32 24.75 -8.97
CA ILE A 18 -4.07 24.16 -7.85
C ILE A 18 -4.50 22.73 -8.21
N VAL A 19 -4.99 22.50 -9.44
CA VAL A 19 -5.39 21.17 -9.91
C VAL A 19 -4.20 20.20 -9.97
N SER A 20 -3.02 20.67 -10.39
CA SER A 20 -1.82 19.82 -10.43
C SER A 20 -1.33 19.41 -9.04
N GLN A 21 -1.47 20.27 -8.03
CA GLN A 21 -1.12 19.94 -6.65
C GLN A 21 -2.06 18.87 -6.05
N ILE A 22 -3.35 18.92 -6.38
CA ILE A 22 -4.32 17.90 -5.93
C ILE A 22 -3.95 16.51 -6.48
N PHE A 23 -3.48 16.44 -7.73
CA PHE A 23 -3.04 15.20 -8.36
C PHE A 23 -1.78 14.61 -7.68
N ILE A 24 -0.86 15.47 -7.22
CA ILE A 24 0.32 15.05 -6.46
C ILE A 24 -0.08 14.52 -5.07
N LEU A 25 -1.04 15.17 -4.40
CA LEU A 25 -1.52 14.73 -3.09
C LEU A 25 -2.28 13.39 -3.17
N SER A 26 -3.11 13.18 -4.20
CA SER A 26 -3.78 11.89 -4.42
C SER A 26 -2.81 10.77 -4.83
N GLY A 27 -1.64 11.13 -5.38
CA GLY A 27 -0.56 10.20 -5.69
C GLY A 27 0.24 9.70 -4.49
N LEU A 28 0.04 10.25 -3.28
CA LEU A 28 0.69 9.77 -2.05
C LEU A 28 0.07 8.46 -1.52
N ALA A 29 -1.10 8.07 -2.02
CA ALA A 29 -1.55 6.68 -1.97
C ALA A 29 -0.89 5.92 -3.13
N GLN A 30 0.44 5.77 -3.10
CA GLN A 30 1.12 4.85 -4.01
C GLN A 30 0.63 3.45 -3.67
N GLN A 31 -0.41 3.00 -4.37
CA GLN A 31 -0.78 1.61 -4.35
C GLN A 31 0.39 0.84 -4.98
N LEU A 32 1.24 0.28 -4.11
CA LEU A 32 2.41 -0.53 -4.46
C LEU A 32 1.97 -1.63 -5.42
N GLN A 33 2.11 -1.45 -6.74
CA GLN A 33 1.79 -2.50 -7.71
C GLN A 33 2.94 -3.50 -7.72
N ILE A 34 2.69 -4.71 -7.23
CA ILE A 34 3.68 -5.78 -7.28
C ILE A 34 3.72 -6.31 -8.70
N SER A 35 4.75 -5.92 -9.45
CA SER A 35 5.05 -6.49 -10.76
C SER A 35 5.98 -7.69 -10.58
N SER A 36 5.47 -8.89 -10.82
CA SER A 36 6.22 -10.14 -10.72
C SER A 36 5.89 -11.04 -11.92
N ASN A 37 6.81 -11.94 -12.29
CA ASN A 37 6.59 -12.99 -13.28
C ASN A 37 5.82 -14.20 -12.71
N THR A 38 5.46 -14.14 -11.43
CA THR A 38 4.62 -15.12 -10.72
C THR A 38 3.19 -15.16 -11.28
N GLN A 39 2.44 -16.20 -10.92
CA GLN A 39 1.02 -16.32 -11.26
C GLN A 39 0.21 -15.08 -10.83
N PRO A 40 -0.63 -14.49 -11.71
CA PRO A 40 -1.39 -13.26 -11.40
C PRO A 40 -2.25 -13.36 -10.13
N GLN A 41 -2.77 -14.55 -9.82
CA GLN A 41 -3.56 -14.78 -8.62
C GLN A 41 -2.72 -14.65 -7.33
N ALA A 42 -1.48 -15.14 -7.33
CA ALA A 42 -0.58 -14.97 -6.19
C ALA A 42 -0.18 -13.50 -6.01
N VAL A 43 0.02 -12.78 -7.13
CA VAL A 43 0.27 -11.33 -7.11
C VAL A 43 -0.92 -10.57 -6.52
N ASP A 44 -2.17 -10.92 -6.89
CA ASP A 44 -3.38 -10.31 -6.30
C ASP A 44 -3.47 -10.55 -4.78
N TYR A 45 -3.20 -11.78 -4.33
CA TYR A 45 -3.17 -12.08 -2.90
C TYR A 45 -2.10 -11.27 -2.16
N LEU A 46 -0.88 -11.20 -2.71
CA LEU A 46 0.17 -10.41 -2.10
C LEU A 46 -0.16 -8.91 -2.09
N GLN A 47 -0.82 -8.39 -3.14
CA GLN A 47 -1.30 -7.02 -3.16
C GLN A 47 -2.28 -6.73 -2.01
N ARG A 48 -3.23 -7.64 -1.77
CA ARG A 48 -4.17 -7.53 -0.65
C ARG A 48 -3.44 -7.58 0.69
N ALA A 49 -2.43 -8.45 0.81
CA ALA A 49 -1.61 -8.56 2.01
C ALA A 49 -0.89 -7.24 2.33
N VAL A 50 -0.23 -6.63 1.34
CA VAL A 50 0.48 -5.36 1.51
C VAL A 50 -0.48 -4.22 1.84
N ASN A 51 -1.65 -4.17 1.19
CA ASN A 51 -2.67 -3.17 1.51
C ASN A 51 -3.13 -3.29 2.98
N LYS A 52 -3.33 -4.52 3.48
CA LYS A 52 -3.71 -4.77 4.88
C LYS A 52 -2.59 -4.47 5.87
N MET A 53 -1.35 -4.75 5.51
CA MET A 53 -0.19 -4.33 6.29
C MET A 53 -0.14 -2.80 6.41
N GLN A 54 -0.33 -2.07 5.32
CA GLN A 54 -0.34 -0.60 5.36
C GLN A 54 -1.49 -0.07 6.23
N GLU A 55 -2.70 -0.63 6.06
CA GLU A 55 -3.85 -0.31 6.91
C GLU A 55 -3.54 -0.58 8.40
N ALA A 56 -2.84 -1.67 8.71
CA ALA A 56 -2.41 -2.00 10.07
C ALA A 56 -1.38 -0.99 10.61
N LEU A 57 -0.40 -0.59 9.81
CA LEU A 57 0.61 0.40 10.19
C LEU A 57 -0.04 1.76 10.51
N ASP A 58 -0.95 2.20 9.64
CA ASP A 58 -1.66 3.47 9.80
C ASP A 58 -2.60 3.43 11.01
N THR A 59 -3.32 2.33 11.19
CA THR A 59 -4.32 2.18 12.27
C THR A 59 -3.67 1.98 13.64
N TYR A 60 -2.59 1.19 13.70
CA TYR A 60 -1.98 0.77 14.97
C TYR A 60 -0.74 1.56 15.34
N GLN A 61 -0.34 2.56 14.54
CA GLN A 61 0.80 3.45 14.81
C GLN A 61 2.08 2.69 15.17
N GLY A 62 2.34 1.58 14.46
CA GLY A 62 3.53 0.74 14.68
C GLY A 62 3.46 -0.23 15.87
N ALA A 63 2.29 -0.51 16.43
CA ALA A 63 2.16 -1.41 17.58
C ALA A 63 2.31 -2.91 17.24
N ASN A 64 3.22 -3.55 17.97
CA ASN A 64 3.64 -4.95 17.97
C ASN A 64 2.60 -5.93 18.56
N TYR A 65 1.46 -6.17 17.90
CA TYR A 65 0.60 -7.28 18.31
C TYR A 65 0.05 -8.07 17.11
N PRO A 66 0.54 -9.30 16.89
CA PRO A 66 0.12 -10.14 15.75
C PRO A 66 -1.32 -10.63 15.88
N GLY A 67 -1.91 -10.57 17.07
CA GLY A 67 -3.33 -10.90 17.30
C GLY A 67 -4.31 -9.83 16.83
N ARG A 68 -3.84 -8.69 16.30
CA ARG A 68 -4.71 -7.65 15.75
C ARG A 68 -5.27 -8.11 14.40
N LYS A 69 -6.56 -7.84 14.19
CA LYS A 69 -7.31 -8.26 12.99
C LYS A 69 -6.58 -7.94 11.67
N LEU A 70 -6.08 -6.71 11.49
CA LEU A 70 -5.43 -6.32 10.24
C LEU A 70 -4.10 -7.04 10.00
N TRP A 71 -3.33 -7.34 11.05
CA TRP A 71 -2.10 -8.14 10.93
C TRP A 71 -2.40 -9.60 10.58
N ILE A 72 -3.46 -10.18 11.17
CA ILE A 72 -3.93 -11.52 10.82
C ILE A 72 -4.34 -11.59 9.34
N GLU A 73 -5.14 -10.63 8.88
CA GLU A 73 -5.56 -10.56 7.47
C GLU A 73 -4.38 -10.38 6.52
N ALA A 74 -3.41 -9.53 6.86
CA ALA A 74 -2.20 -9.33 6.06
C ALA A 74 -1.39 -10.63 5.91
N ILE A 75 -1.14 -11.31 7.04
CA ILE A 75 -0.37 -12.57 7.06
C ILE A 75 -1.09 -13.68 6.30
N ASP A 76 -2.41 -13.84 6.50
CA ASP A 76 -3.23 -14.85 5.81
C ASP A 76 -3.20 -14.66 4.27
N TYR A 77 -3.32 -13.41 3.80
CA TYR A 77 -3.21 -13.14 2.37
C TYR A 77 -1.81 -13.41 1.80
N ALA A 78 -0.74 -13.08 2.55
CA ALA A 78 0.62 -13.39 2.12
C ALA A 78 0.86 -14.90 2.07
N GLN A 79 0.32 -15.66 3.02
CA GLN A 79 0.37 -17.13 3.02
C GLN A 79 -0.37 -17.73 1.83
N LYS A 80 -1.56 -17.22 1.49
CA LYS A 80 -2.30 -17.64 0.28
C LYS A 80 -1.54 -17.40 -1.02
N ALA A 81 -0.74 -16.33 -1.10
CA ALA A 81 0.14 -16.11 -2.24
C ALA A 81 1.20 -17.22 -2.34
N LEU A 82 1.76 -17.65 -1.20
CA LEU A 82 2.76 -18.72 -1.11
C LEU A 82 2.17 -20.13 -1.29
N GLU A 83 0.89 -20.35 -1.00
CA GLU A 83 0.19 -21.59 -1.34
C GLU A 83 0.09 -21.80 -2.86
N ILE A 84 0.03 -20.71 -3.63
CA ILE A 84 -0.03 -20.73 -5.10
C ILE A 84 1.36 -20.82 -5.71
N ASP A 85 2.31 -20.04 -5.19
CA ASP A 85 3.72 -20.10 -5.57
C ASP A 85 4.62 -20.00 -4.33
N GLN A 86 5.08 -21.16 -3.88
CA GLN A 86 5.94 -21.29 -2.71
C GLN A 86 7.28 -20.53 -2.86
N ASN A 87 7.74 -20.32 -4.09
CA ASN A 87 9.00 -19.65 -4.39
C ASN A 87 8.80 -18.16 -4.72
N PHE A 88 7.60 -17.60 -4.49
CA PHE A 88 7.33 -16.19 -4.73
C PHE A 88 8.16 -15.32 -3.77
N ILE A 89 9.24 -14.76 -4.30
CA ILE A 89 10.28 -14.06 -3.53
C ILE A 89 9.68 -12.87 -2.79
N GLU A 90 8.85 -12.09 -3.46
CA GLU A 90 8.20 -10.90 -2.93
C GLU A 90 7.23 -11.26 -1.79
N ALA A 91 6.49 -12.37 -1.91
CA ALA A 91 5.60 -12.82 -0.84
C ALA A 91 6.37 -13.26 0.41
N ASN A 92 7.47 -13.99 0.23
CA ASN A 92 8.36 -14.35 1.33
C ASN A 92 8.95 -13.10 2.01
N TYR A 93 9.37 -12.11 1.22
CA TYR A 93 9.90 -10.84 1.73
C TYR A 93 8.86 -10.08 2.58
N TYR A 94 7.66 -9.88 2.06
CA TYR A 94 6.62 -9.14 2.79
C TYR A 94 6.11 -9.90 4.01
N LEU A 95 6.02 -11.24 3.94
CA LEU A 95 5.66 -12.05 5.10
C LEU A 95 6.69 -11.90 6.23
N ALA A 96 7.99 -11.90 5.89
CA ALA A 96 9.06 -11.65 6.87
C ALA A 96 8.95 -10.24 7.48
N LEU A 97 8.65 -9.21 6.67
CA LEU A 97 8.40 -7.86 7.18
C LEU A 97 7.21 -7.83 8.14
N MET A 98 6.09 -8.50 7.82
CA MET A 98 4.92 -8.56 8.71
C MET A 98 5.28 -9.22 10.05
N TYR A 99 6.07 -10.29 10.04
CA TYR A 99 6.55 -10.90 11.29
C TYR A 99 7.49 -10.00 12.08
N GLN A 100 8.33 -9.21 11.40
CA GLN A 100 9.16 -8.20 12.03
C GLN A 100 8.34 -7.09 12.70
N TYR A 101 7.35 -6.54 12.00
CA TYR A 101 6.47 -5.50 12.54
C TYR A 101 5.60 -5.98 13.70
N THR A 102 5.32 -7.27 13.77
CA THR A 102 4.45 -7.83 14.81
C THR A 102 5.22 -8.47 15.96
N ASN A 103 6.54 -8.61 15.85
CA ASN A 103 7.35 -9.45 16.75
C ASN A 103 6.77 -10.86 16.91
N TRP A 104 6.17 -11.44 15.87
CA TRP A 104 5.45 -12.72 16.00
C TRP A 104 6.35 -13.95 16.10
N TYR A 105 7.67 -13.79 15.99
CA TYR A 105 8.65 -14.86 16.20
C TYR A 105 8.55 -15.59 17.56
N TYR A 106 7.73 -15.11 18.49
CA TYR A 106 7.54 -15.69 19.83
C TYR A 106 6.35 -16.66 19.97
N ARG A 107 5.54 -16.93 18.94
CA ARG A 107 4.37 -17.83 19.09
C ARG A 107 4.74 -19.32 19.00
N GLU A 108 5.77 -19.67 18.26
CA GLU A 108 6.20 -21.07 18.09
C GLU A 108 7.42 -21.49 18.94
N ALA A 109 7.79 -20.73 19.98
CA ALA A 109 8.84 -21.12 20.94
C ALA A 109 8.27 -21.81 22.18
#